data_AF-A0A0F9HGS2-F1
#
_entry.id   AF-A0A0F9HGS2-F1
#
_cell.length_a   1.000
_cell.length_b   1.000
_cell.length_c   1.000
_cell.angle_alpha   90.00
_cell.angle_beta   90.00
_cell.angle_gamma   90.00
#
_symmetry.space_group_name_H-M   'P 1'
#
loop_
_entity.id
_entity.type
_entity.pdbx_description
1 polymer ?
#
loop_
_entity_poly.entity_id
_entity_poly.type
_entity_poly.pdbx_seq_one_letter_code
_entity_poly.pdbx_strand_id
1 'polypeptide(L)' 'MTLVRGKKYKFTSQPEIIKFMGKERGWNQFELDGHQGVWCELLDEDLWMIEEVTEVQC' A
#
# COMPACT_ATOMS: atom_id res chain seq x y z
N MET A 1 -11.17 -1.24 3.69
CA MET A 1 -10.91 -0.22 2.64
C MET A 1 -10.89 -0.91 1.29
N THR A 2 -11.01 -0.17 0.19
CA THR A 2 -10.81 -0.71 -1.16
C THR A 2 -9.49 -0.16 -1.71
N LEU A 3 -8.54 -1.04 -2.02
CA LEU A 3 -7.25 -0.63 -2.57
C LEU A 3 -7.36 -0.32 -4.07
N VAL A 4 -6.64 0.70 -4.52
CA VAL A 4 -6.61 1.11 -5.93
C VAL A 4 -5.19 0.97 -6.48
N ARG A 5 -5.03 0.19 -7.55
CA ARG A 5 -3.71 -0.09 -8.14
C ARG A 5 -3.02 1.21 -8.53
N GLY A 6 -1.77 1.36 -8.12
CA GLY A 6 -0.97 2.57 -8.34
C GLY A 6 -1.15 3.66 -7.29
N LYS A 7 -2.13 3.57 -6.39
CA LYS A 7 -2.25 4.50 -5.26
C LYS A 7 -1.24 4.21 -4.17
N LYS A 8 -0.86 5.29 -3.46
CA LYS A 8 0.12 5.28 -2.38
C LYS A 8 -0.58 5.21 -1.03
N TYR A 9 0.03 4.45 -0.15
CA TYR A 9 -0.39 4.21 1.22
C TYR A 9 0.84 4.30 2.12
N LYS A 10 0.64 4.39 3.42
CA LYS A 10 1.71 4.25 4.41
C LYS A 10 1.19 3.46 5.60
N PHE A 11 2.08 2.80 6.33
CA PHE A 11 1.71 2.19 7.60
C PHE A 11 1.41 3.27 8.63
N THR A 12 0.40 3.06 9.46
CA THR A 12 0.01 4.03 10.50
C THR A 12 1.11 4.26 11.54
N SER A 13 2.01 3.29 11.70
CA SER A 13 3.11 3.31 12.67
C SER A 13 4.50 3.53 12.05
N GLN A 14 4.62 3.66 10.72
CA GLN A 14 5.91 3.74 10.04
C GLN A 14 5.91 4.81 8.93
N PRO A 15 7.05 5.45 8.63
CA PRO A 15 7.13 6.53 7.66
C PRO A 15 7.12 6.07 6.19
N GLU A 16 7.32 4.77 5.92
CA GLU A 16 7.46 4.23 4.57
C GLU A 16 6.18 4.38 3.75
N ILE A 17 6.35 4.84 2.51
CA ILE A 17 5.27 4.93 1.53
C ILE A 17 5.33 3.70 0.63
N ILE A 18 4.21 3.00 0.53
CA ILE A 18 4.04 1.81 -0.29
C ILE A 18 2.99 2.07 -1.38
N LYS A 19 3.15 1.47 -2.55
CA LYS A 19 2.23 1.61 -3.67
C LYS A 19 1.57 0.28 -3.99
N PHE A 20 0.25 0.26 -4.06
CA PHE A 20 -0.49 -0.98 -4.29
C PHE A 20 -0.30 -1.47 -5.73
N MET A 21 0.16 -2.72 -5.87
CA MET A 21 0.45 -3.34 -7.16
C MET A 21 -0.69 -4.22 -7.67
N GLY A 22 -1.50 -4.78 -6.77
CA GLY A 22 -2.57 -5.72 -7.10
C GLY A 22 -2.67 -6.84 -6.07
N LYS A 23 -3.54 -7.81 -6.34
CA LYS A 23 -3.77 -8.95 -5.45
C LYS A 23 -3.37 -10.25 -6.15
N GLU A 24 -2.55 -11.06 -5.49
CA GLU A 24 -2.11 -12.36 -5.97
C GLU A 24 -2.32 -13.42 -4.88
N ARG A 25 -3.00 -14.53 -5.21
CA ARG A 25 -3.25 -15.65 -4.29
C ARG A 25 -3.80 -15.26 -2.91
N GLY A 26 -4.60 -14.19 -2.85
CA GLY A 26 -5.19 -13.68 -1.60
C GLY A 26 -4.40 -12.56 -0.92
N TRP A 27 -3.19 -12.26 -1.39
CA TRP A 27 -2.30 -11.25 -0.80
C TRP A 27 -2.34 -9.95 -1.57
N ASN A 28 -2.54 -8.84 -0.86
CA ASN A 28 -2.43 -7.49 -1.42
C ASN A 28 -0.94 -7.13 -1.49
N GLN A 29 -0.39 -7.00 -2.69
CA GLN A 29 1.03 -6.76 -2.92
C GLN A 29 1.32 -5.26 -3.06
N PHE A 30 2.40 -4.83 -2.43
CA PHE A 30 2.85 -3.45 -2.51
C PHE A 30 4.33 -3.39 -2.84
N GLU A 31 4.72 -2.37 -3.61
CA GLU A 31 6.11 -1.97 -3.76
C GLU A 31 6.42 -0.77 -2.86
N LEU A 32 7.69 -0.63 -2.46
CA LEU A 32 8.16 0.57 -1.78
C LEU A 32 8.26 1.72 -2.80
N ASP A 33 7.80 2.92 -2.45
CA ASP A 33 7.81 4.06 -3.39
C ASP A 33 9.23 4.34 -3.90
N GLY A 34 9.39 4.39 -5.23
CA GLY A 34 10.70 4.55 -5.88
C GLY A 34 11.50 3.25 -6.08
N HIS A 35 11.00 2.09 -5.65
CA HIS A 35 11.63 0.78 -5.85
C HIS A 35 10.74 -0.15 -6.67
N GLN A 36 11.34 -1.00 -7.51
CA GLN A 36 10.62 -1.95 -8.34
C GLN A 36 10.53 -3.33 -7.65
N GLY A 37 9.34 -3.91 -7.61
CA GLY A 37 9.10 -5.27 -7.13
C GLY A 37 8.33 -5.33 -5.82
N VAL A 38 7.84 -6.53 -5.47
CA VAL A 38 7.09 -6.76 -4.22
C VAL A 38 8.01 -6.48 -3.03
N TRP A 39 7.64 -5.49 -2.22
CA TRP A 39 8.33 -5.14 -0.99
C TRP A 39 7.62 -5.71 0.23
N CYS A 40 6.29 -5.62 0.27
CA CYS A 40 5.48 -6.25 1.31
C CYS A 40 4.14 -6.76 0.79
N GLU A 41 3.51 -7.62 1.57
CA GLU A 41 2.21 -8.21 1.30
C GLU A 41 1.33 -8.08 2.54
N LEU A 42 0.04 -7.79 2.35
CA LEU A 42 -0.95 -7.70 3.43
C LEU A 42 -2.18 -8.56 3.11
N LEU A 43 -2.76 -9.20 4.13
CA LEU A 43 -4.09 -9.79 4.01
C LEU A 43 -5.15 -8.68 4.03
N ASP A 44 -6.38 -9.02 3.63
CA ASP A 44 -7.50 -8.08 3.74
C ASP A 44 -7.76 -7.66 5.20
N GLU A 45 -7.53 -8.59 6.14
CA GLU A 45 -7.65 -8.41 7.58
C GLU A 45 -6.59 -7.47 8.16
N ASP A 46 -5.52 -7.21 7.42
CA ASP A 46 -4.38 -6.38 7.82
C ASP A 46 -4.47 -4.95 7.28
N LEU A 47 -5.45 -4.67 6.40
CA LEU A 47 -5.54 -3.35 5.74
C LEU A 47 -5.82 -2.20 6.70
N TRP A 48 -6.26 -2.46 7.94
CA TRP A 48 -6.39 -1.43 8.97
C TRP A 48 -5.03 -0.86 9.42
N MET A 49 -3.92 -1.53 9.10
CA MET A 49 -2.58 -1.07 9.45
C MET A 49 -2.06 0.04 8.53
N ILE A 50 -2.72 0.30 7.40
CA ILE A 50 -2.29 1.31 6.42
C ILE A 50 -3.35 2.41 6.23
N GLU A 51 -2.91 3.56 5.76
CA GLU A 51 -3.78 4.66 5.34
C GLU A 51 -3.37 5.21 3.97
N GLU A 52 -4.34 5.70 3.19
CA GLU A 52 -4.06 6.32 1.89
C GLU A 52 -3.32 7.63 2.10
N VAL A 53 -2.25 7.84 1.32
CA VAL A 53 -1.55 9.12 1.30
C VAL A 53 -2.38 10.10 0.48
N THR A 54 -3.06 11.03 1.15
CA THR A 54 -3.75 12.13 0.47
C THR A 54 -2.75 13.22 0.14
N GLU A 55 -2.38 13.33 -1.13
CA GLU A 55 -1.72 14.55 -1.60
C GLU A 55 -2.75 15.68 -1.55
N VAL A 56 -2.61 16.59 -0.59
CA VAL A 56 -3.33 17.86 -0.61
C VAL A 56 -2.78 18.63 -1.80
N GLN A 57 -3.55 18.69 -2.89
CA GLN A 57 -3.31 19.65 -3.96
C GLN A 57 -3.52 21.05 -3.36
N CYS A 58 -2.42 21.74 -3.07
CA CYS A 58 -2.40 23.19 -2.83
C CYS A 58 -2.49 23.95 -4.14
#